data_AF-A0A1X7UI23-F1
#
_entry.id   AF-A0A1X7UI23-F1
#
_cell.length_a   1.000
_cell.length_b   1.000
_cell.length_c   1.000
_cell.angle_alpha   90.00
_cell.angle_beta   90.00
_cell.angle_gamma   90.00
#
_symmetry.space_group_name_H-M   'P 1'
#
loop_
_entity.id
_entity.type
_entity.pdbx_description
1 polymer ?
#
loop_
_entity_poly.entity_id
_entity_poly.type
_entity_poly.pdbx_seq_one_letter_code
_entity_poly.pdbx_strand_id
1 'polypeptide(L)' 'TPYQGNKRVFGEFDCHNCDNAWSSAFSYADTWQMCEVCNMEIYPHRQ' A
#
# COMPACT_ATOMS: atom_id res chain seq x y z
N THR A 1 11.01 10.48 -0.33
CA THR A 1 12.06 10.55 -1.38
C THR A 1 11.41 10.12 -2.68
N PRO A 2 11.54 10.80 -3.84
CA PRO A 2 10.86 10.34 -5.04
C PRO A 2 11.68 9.20 -5.63
N TYR A 3 11.54 8.02 -5.03
CA TYR A 3 12.20 6.80 -5.46
C TYR A 3 11.36 6.19 -6.58
N GLN A 4 11.62 6.60 -7.81
CA GLN A 4 11.00 6.05 -9.03
C GLN A 4 11.69 4.74 -9.46
N GLY A 5 11.85 3.80 -8.52
CA GLY A 5 12.60 2.57 -8.76
C GLY A 5 11.68 1.36 -8.98
N ASN A 6 11.96 0.54 -10.00
CA ASN A 6 11.37 -0.79 -10.24
C ASN A 6 11.69 -1.83 -9.14
N LYS A 7 12.15 -1.40 -7.97
CA LYS A 7 12.49 -2.30 -6.87
C LYS A 7 11.24 -2.58 -6.05
N ARG A 8 11.12 -3.82 -5.59
CA ARG A 8 10.13 -4.16 -4.57
C ARG A 8 10.40 -3.31 -3.34
N VAL A 9 9.37 -2.61 -2.90
CA VAL A 9 9.38 -1.79 -1.70
C VAL A 9 8.35 -2.37 -0.74
N PHE A 10 8.65 -2.25 0.55
CA PHE A 10 7.70 -2.64 1.57
C PHE A 10 6.66 -1.53 1.68
N GLY A 11 5.42 -1.81 1.28
CA GLY A 11 4.32 -0.87 1.39
C GLY A 11 3.52 -1.11 2.67
N GLU A 12 3.33 -0.06 3.47
CA GLU A 12 2.43 -0.07 4.62
C GLU A 12 1.12 0.63 4.23
N PHE A 13 0.01 -0.08 4.38
CA PHE A 13 -1.33 0.34 3.97
C PHE A 13 -2.22 0.49 5.19
N ASP A 14 -3.01 1.57 5.20
CA ASP A 14 -3.97 1.86 6.24
C ASP A 14 -5.29 2.27 5.56
N CYS A 15 -6.35 1.51 5.80
CA CYS A 15 -7.64 1.82 5.23
C CYS A 15 -8.34 2.89 6.08
N HIS A 16 -8.73 4.02 5.49
CA HIS A 16 -9.46 5.05 6.25
C HIS A 16 -10.95 4.74 6.47
N ASN A 17 -11.48 3.70 5.81
CA ASN A 17 -12.90 3.32 5.90
C ASN A 17 -13.16 2.10 6.78
N CYS A 18 -12.12 1.33 7.10
CA CYS A 18 -12.19 0.26 8.09
C CYS A 18 -10.91 0.24 8.91
N ASP A 19 -10.93 -0.25 10.14
CA ASP A 19 -9.74 -0.35 10.99
C ASP A 19 -8.73 -1.43 10.53
N ASN A 20 -8.67 -1.74 9.23
CA ASN A 20 -7.74 -2.71 8.66
C ASN A 20 -6.46 -2.00 8.20
N ALA A 21 -5.33 -2.41 8.79
CA ALA A 21 -4.00 -2.02 8.37
C ALA A 21 -3.19 -3.26 8.03
N TRP A 22 -2.42 -3.19 6.96
CA TRP A 22 -1.58 -4.31 6.52
C TRP A 22 -0.31 -3.81 5.84
N SER A 23 0.64 -4.72 5.72
CA SER A 23 1.92 -4.41 5.09
C SER A 23 2.25 -5.46 4.04
N SER A 24 2.73 -5.02 2.88
CA SER A 24 3.09 -5.88 1.77
C SER A 24 4.55 -5.69 1.39
N ALA A 25 5.35 -6.76 1.56
CA ALA A 25 6.72 -6.83 1.08
C ALA A 25 6.84 -7.01 -0.46
N PHE A 26 5.71 -7.20 -1.14
CA PHE A 26 5.60 -7.38 -2.59
C PHE A 26 4.96 -6.16 -3.29
N SER A 27 5.00 -4.99 -2.66
CA SER A 27 4.55 -3.77 -3.32
C SER A 27 5.61 -3.21 -4.27
N TYR A 28 5.18 -2.51 -5.31
CA TYR A 28 6.04 -1.64 -6.11
C TYR A 28 5.80 -0.18 -5.70
N ALA A 29 6.79 0.68 -5.91
CA ALA A 29 6.64 2.11 -5.62
C ALA A 29 5.41 2.67 -6.34
N ASP A 30 4.60 3.45 -5.62
CA ASP A 30 3.36 4.10 -6.10
C ASP A 30 2.23 3.13 -6.54
N THR A 31 2.25 1.86 -6.13
CA THR A 31 1.14 0.93 -6.38
C THR A 31 0.15 0.87 -5.21
N TRP A 32 -1.14 0.96 -5.54
CA TRP A 32 -2.24 0.75 -4.61
C TRP A 32 -2.50 -0.74 -4.39
N GLN A 33 -3.11 -1.08 -3.26
CA GLN A 33 -3.65 -2.41 -2.99
C GLN A 33 -5.11 -2.33 -2.61
N MET A 34 -5.86 -3.37 -2.95
CA MET A 34 -7.27 -3.47 -2.63
C MET A 34 -7.43 -3.86 -1.16
N CYS A 35 -8.23 -3.11 -0.41
CA CYS A 35 -8.64 -3.52 0.93
C CYS A 35 -9.58 -4.73 0.82
N GLU A 36 -9.23 -5.86 1.43
CA GLU A 36 -10.04 -7.09 1.44
C GLU A 36 -11.41 -6.92 2.13
N VAL A 37 -11.57 -5.88 2.96
CA VAL A 37 -12.82 -5.61 3.69
C VAL A 37 -13.72 -4.67 2.91
N CYS A 38 -13.17 -3.53 2.48
CA CYS A 38 -13.96 -2.47 1.84
C CYS A 38 -13.97 -2.58 0.31
N ASN A 39 -13.12 -3.42 -0.29
CA ASN A 39 -12.91 -3.50 -1.73
C ASN A 39 -12.53 -2.15 -2.37
N MET A 40 -11.78 -1.32 -1.63
CA MET A 40 -11.34 0.01 -2.06
C MET A 40 -9.84 0.03 -2.37
N GLU A 41 -9.44 0.94 -3.25
CA GLU A 41 -8.05 1.20 -3.59
C GLU A 41 -7.39 1.99 -2.44
N ILE A 42 -6.43 1.37 -1.76
CA ILE A 42 -5.66 2.00 -0.69
C ILE A 42 -4.23 2.20 -1.16
N TYR A 43 -3.77 3.44 -1.10
CA TYR A 43 -2.37 3.78 -1.35
C TYR A 43 -1.56 3.60 -0.06
N PRO A 44 -0.32 3.14 -0.17
CA PRO A 44 0.53 2.97 1.00
C PRO A 44 0.93 4.34 1.55
N HIS A 45 0.84 4.50 2.87
CA HIS A 45 1.26 5.74 3.53
C HIS A 45 2.78 5.79 3.75
N ARG A 46 3.46 4.64 3.60
CA ARG A 46 4.92 4.50 3.68
C ARG A 46 5.43 3.44 2.70
N GLN A 47 6.48 3.78 1.94
CA GLN A 47 7.21 2.95 0.97
C GLN A 47 8.70 3.27 0.95
#